data_AF-A0A6M0B9S6-F1
#
_entry.id   AF-A0A6M0B9S6-F1
#
_cell.length_a   1.000
_cell.length_b   1.000
_cell.length_c   1.000
_cell.angle_alpha   90.00
_cell.angle_beta   90.00
_cell.angle_gamma   90.00
#
_symmetry.space_group_name_H-M   'P 1'
#
loop_
_entity.id
_entity.type
_entity.pdbx_description
1 polymer ?
#
loop_
_entity_poly.entity_id
_entity_poly.type
_entity_poly.pdbx_seq_one_letter_code
_entity_poly.pdbx_strand_id
1 'polypeptide(L)'
;MEYRAEIFFWVLSNLLPLILMGIWTKASQEAEFGLNSIEFARYFISVFFIRQFNLVWVIFEFQEQVLQGKLSPRLLQPIDPVWHQVAAHLAERFIRMPFNLGLIGLFFLLYPEAAWVPNLGNLLLGCLVVAMSFALRFLMQYTFAMFAFWTERASAIEELSFLLYL
;
A
#
# COMPACT_ATOMS: atom_id res chain seq x y z
N MET A 1 20.07 -7.81 -15.08
CA MET A 1 20.52 -7.29 -13.77
C MET A 1 19.55 -6.23 -13.24
N GLU A 2 19.00 -5.34 -14.10
CA GLU A 2 18.02 -4.30 -13.72
C GLU A 2 16.80 -4.83 -12.95
N TYR A 3 16.14 -5.89 -13.44
CA TYR A 3 14.98 -6.49 -12.77
C TYR A 3 15.25 -6.99 -11.34
N ARG A 4 16.50 -7.38 -11.04
CA ARG A 4 16.87 -7.83 -9.68
C ARG A 4 17.04 -6.65 -8.74
N ALA A 5 17.64 -5.56 -9.21
CA ALA A 5 17.81 -4.34 -8.41
C ALA A 5 16.46 -3.70 -8.07
N GLU A 6 15.50 -3.72 -9.00
CA GLU A 6 14.15 -3.19 -8.78
C GLU A 6 13.44 -3.88 -7.61
N ILE A 7 13.52 -5.21 -7.53
CA ILE A 7 12.95 -5.98 -6.41
C ILE A 7 13.59 -5.56 -5.07
N PHE A 8 14.90 -5.33 -5.03
CA PHE A 8 15.57 -4.85 -3.82
C PHE A 8 15.07 -3.46 -3.39
N PHE A 9 14.95 -2.52 -4.32
CA PHE A 9 14.40 -1.20 -4.01
C PHE A 9 12.94 -1.27 -3.56
N TRP A 10 12.16 -2.18 -4.13
CA TRP A 10 10.78 -2.40 -3.74
C TRP A 10 10.67 -2.94 -2.30
N VAL A 11 11.51 -3.91 -1.94
CA VAL A 11 11.60 -4.44 -0.56
C VAL A 11 12.07 -3.35 0.41
N LEU A 12 13.13 -2.62 0.06
CA LEU A 12 13.68 -1.56 0.89
C LEU A 12 12.66 -0.44 1.13
N SER A 13 11.96 -0.02 0.07
CA SER A 13 10.90 0.98 0.15
C SER A 13 9.78 0.49 1.06
N ASN A 14 9.38 -0.78 0.98
CA ASN A 14 8.37 -1.34 1.87
C ASN A 14 8.80 -1.39 3.34
N LEU A 15 10.08 -1.62 3.62
CA LEU A 15 10.64 -1.65 4.98
C LEU A 15 10.98 -0.26 5.54
N LEU A 16 10.88 0.79 4.74
CA LEU A 16 11.21 2.16 5.14
C LEU A 16 10.54 2.62 6.45
N PRO A 17 9.25 2.30 6.75
CA PRO A 17 8.66 2.64 8.04
C PRO A 17 9.41 2.02 9.24
N LEU A 18 9.92 0.80 9.10
CA LEU A 18 10.67 0.11 10.16
C LEU A 18 12.08 0.70 10.32
N ILE A 19 12.68 1.20 9.24
CA ILE A 19 13.95 1.93 9.31
C ILE A 19 13.74 3.26 10.03
N LEU A 20 12.71 4.03 9.64
CA LEU A 20 12.36 5.30 10.28
C LEU A 20 12.00 5.11 11.75
N MET A 21 11.35 4.00 12.11
CA MET A 21 11.08 3.64 13.49
C MET A 21 12.34 3.66 14.34
N GLY A 22 13.42 3.01 13.90
CA GLY A 22 14.68 2.97 14.66
C GLY A 22 15.28 4.36 14.88
N ILE A 23 15.18 5.23 13.87
CA ILE A 23 15.66 6.62 13.94
C ILE A 23 14.84 7.40 14.98
N TRP A 24 13.52 7.36 14.92
CA TRP A 24 12.64 8.11 15.81
C TRP A 24 12.63 7.57 17.25
N THR A 25 12.74 6.25 17.41
CA THR A 25 12.85 5.61 18.73
C THR A 25 14.13 6.01 19.44
N LYS A 26 15.24 6.14 18.69
CA LYS A 26 16.52 6.63 19.22
C LYS A 26 16.46 8.13 19.51
N ALA A 27 15.92 8.93 18.59
CA ALA A 27 15.77 10.37 18.79
C ALA A 27 14.96 10.68 20.06
N SER A 28 13.90 9.91 20.34
CA SER A 28 13.06 10.10 21.53
C SER A 28 13.72 9.74 22.86
N GLN A 29 14.92 9.14 22.84
CA GLN A 29 15.73 8.95 24.05
C GLN A 29 16.62 10.16 24.33
N GLU A 30 16.97 10.91 23.29
CA GLU A 30 17.89 12.05 23.36
C GLU A 30 17.15 13.39 23.52
N ALA A 31 15.88 13.47 23.13
CA ALA A 31 15.04 14.66 23.25
C ALA A 31 13.59 14.31 23.66
N GLU A 32 12.93 15.26 24.33
CA GLU A 32 11.49 15.15 24.64
C GLU A 32 10.65 15.42 23.39
N PHE A 33 9.95 14.39 22.93
CA PHE A 33 8.91 14.48 21.91
C PHE A 33 7.54 14.18 22.54
N GLY A 34 6.47 14.47 21.80
CA GLY A 34 5.10 14.13 22.23
C GLY A 34 4.78 12.63 22.28
N LEU A 35 5.68 11.77 21.79
CA LEU A 35 5.58 10.31 21.85
C LEU A 35 6.85 9.73 22.47
N ASN A 36 6.69 8.69 23.29
CA ASN A 36 7.82 7.92 23.82
C ASN A 36 8.35 6.87 22.80
N SER A 37 9.49 6.26 23.11
CA SER A 37 10.12 5.24 22.25
C SER A 37 9.19 4.07 21.89
N ILE A 38 8.38 3.60 22.84
CA ILE A 38 7.45 2.48 22.62
C ILE A 38 6.29 2.92 21.72
N GLU A 39 5.78 4.13 21.90
CA GLU A 39 4.71 4.69 21.08
C GLU A 39 5.16 4.91 19.63
N PHE A 40 6.39 5.36 19.41
CA PHE A 40 6.97 5.41 18.07
C PHE A 40 7.06 4.02 17.43
N ALA A 41 7.48 3.01 18.18
CA ALA A 41 7.52 1.63 17.69
C ALA A 41 6.13 1.14 17.25
N ARG A 42 5.10 1.37 18.08
CA ARG A 42 3.69 1.05 17.78
C ARG A 42 3.14 1.83 16.59
N TYR A 43 3.51 3.09 16.46
CA TYR A 43 3.10 3.94 15.36
C TYR A 43 3.67 3.42 14.02
N PHE A 44 4.98 3.19 13.95
CA PHE A 44 5.61 2.79 12.69
C PHE A 44 5.28 1.35 12.27
N ILE A 45 5.07 0.42 13.21
CA ILE A 45 4.54 -0.91 12.85
C ILE A 45 3.11 -0.82 12.31
N SER A 46 2.28 0.09 12.85
CA SER A 46 0.94 0.35 12.33
C SER A 46 0.99 0.96 10.93
N VAL A 47 1.88 1.93 10.70
CA VAL A 47 2.14 2.51 9.37
C VAL A 47 2.58 1.43 8.38
N PHE A 48 3.53 0.57 8.78
CA PHE A 48 3.98 -0.55 7.96
C PHE A 48 2.80 -1.45 7.56
N PHE A 49 1.96 -1.84 8.52
CA PHE A 49 0.81 -2.72 8.28
C PHE A 49 -0.24 -2.08 7.39
N ILE A 50 -0.66 -0.84 7.69
CA ILE A 50 -1.68 -0.12 6.90
C ILE A 50 -1.22 0.08 5.45
N ARG A 51 0.08 0.31 5.24
CA ARG A 51 0.65 0.48 3.91
C ARG A 51 0.49 -0.77 3.03
N GLN A 52 0.48 -1.97 3.61
CA GLN A 52 0.30 -3.22 2.86
C GLN A 52 -1.07 -3.29 2.15
N PHE A 53 -2.09 -2.59 2.68
CA PHE A 53 -3.43 -2.56 2.10
C PHE A 53 -3.60 -1.50 1.01
N ASN A 54 -2.74 -0.49 0.98
CA ASN A 54 -2.86 0.67 0.09
C ASN A 54 -2.01 0.56 -1.19
N LEU A 55 -1.33 -0.57 -1.40
CA LEU A 55 -0.65 -0.86 -2.66
C LEU A 55 -1.70 -1.10 -3.75
N VAL A 56 -1.67 -0.26 -4.78
CA VAL A 56 -2.55 -0.33 -5.96
C VAL A 56 -1.68 -0.09 -7.21
N TRP A 57 -1.84 -0.94 -8.21
CA TRP A 57 -1.03 -0.96 -9.44
C TRP A 57 -1.90 -0.97 -10.70
N VAL A 58 -3.17 -0.58 -10.53
CA VAL A 58 -4.22 -0.71 -11.54
C VAL A 58 -3.91 0.04 -12.84
N ILE A 59 -3.16 1.14 -12.75
CA ILE A 59 -2.81 1.96 -13.91
C ILE A 59 -2.02 1.18 -14.96
N PHE A 60 -1.05 0.37 -14.51
CA PHE A 60 -0.18 -0.38 -15.39
C PHE A 60 -0.94 -1.53 -16.05
N GLU A 61 -1.75 -2.25 -15.26
CA GLU A 61 -2.57 -3.35 -15.76
C GLU A 61 -3.64 -2.88 -16.75
N PHE A 62 -4.33 -1.78 -16.45
CA PHE A 62 -5.35 -1.22 -17.33
C PHE A 62 -4.74 -0.68 -18.61
N GLN A 63 -3.62 0.06 -18.52
CA GLN A 63 -2.89 0.55 -19.69
C GLN A 63 -2.48 -0.61 -20.59
N GLU A 64 -1.92 -1.69 -20.05
CA GLU A 64 -1.58 -2.90 -20.81
C GLU A 64 -2.83 -3.51 -21.48
N GLN A 65 -3.95 -3.59 -20.74
CA GLN A 65 -5.19 -4.16 -21.26
C GLN A 65 -5.78 -3.38 -22.43
N VAL A 66 -5.67 -2.05 -22.40
CA VAL A 66 -6.10 -1.17 -23.50
C VAL A 66 -5.18 -1.34 -24.70
N LEU A 67 -3.87 -1.20 -24.49
CA LEU A 67 -2.87 -1.27 -25.58
C LEU A 67 -2.86 -2.62 -26.29
N GLN A 68 -3.07 -3.73 -25.56
CA GLN A 68 -3.07 -5.08 -26.13
C GLN A 68 -4.47 -5.55 -26.56
N GLY A 69 -5.50 -4.69 -26.47
CA GLY A 69 -6.88 -5.06 -26.83
C GLY A 69 -7.52 -6.12 -25.92
N LYS A 70 -6.93 -6.43 -24.76
CA LYS A 70 -7.47 -7.39 -23.78
C LYS A 70 -8.71 -6.86 -23.06
N LEU A 71 -8.96 -5.55 -23.12
CA LEU A 71 -10.16 -4.93 -22.54
C LEU A 71 -11.43 -5.21 -23.38
N SER A 72 -11.32 -5.28 -24.71
CA SER A 72 -12.45 -5.51 -25.62
C SER A 72 -13.33 -6.72 -25.27
N PRO A 73 -12.79 -7.93 -25.04
CA PRO A 73 -13.62 -9.08 -24.66
C PRO A 73 -14.26 -8.94 -23.28
N ARG A 74 -13.68 -8.13 -22.36
CA ARG A 74 -14.25 -7.88 -21.03
C ARG A 74 -15.45 -6.94 -21.08
N LEU A 75 -15.44 -5.96 -21.98
CA LEU A 75 -16.57 -5.04 -22.20
C LEU A 75 -17.82 -5.74 -22.76
N LEU A 76 -17.67 -6.93 -23.36
CA LEU A 76 -18.79 -7.74 -23.83
C LEU A 76 -19.47 -8.53 -22.71
N GLN A 77 -18.86 -8.61 -21.53
CA GLN A 77 -19.44 -9.29 -20.38
C GLN A 77 -20.46 -8.37 -19.69
N PRO A 78 -21.52 -8.93 -19.07
CA PRO A 78 -22.54 -8.13 -18.39
C PRO A 78 -22.06 -7.50 -17.07
N ILE A 79 -20.80 -7.71 -16.70
CA ILE A 79 -20.16 -7.15 -15.50
C ILE A 79 -19.17 -6.06 -15.89
N ASP A 80 -19.16 -4.96 -15.14
CA ASP A 80 -18.18 -3.90 -15.34
C ASP A 80 -16.73 -4.44 -15.17
N PRO A 81 -15.81 -4.16 -16.11
CA PRO A 81 -14.41 -4.62 -16.04
C PRO A 81 -13.68 -4.23 -14.75
N VAL A 82 -14.09 -3.14 -14.07
CA VAL A 82 -13.56 -2.69 -12.77
C VAL A 82 -13.50 -3.84 -11.76
N TRP A 83 -14.53 -4.68 -11.71
CA TRP A 83 -14.65 -5.71 -10.69
C TRP A 83 -13.55 -6.78 -10.81
N HIS A 84 -13.06 -7.03 -12.03
CA HIS A 84 -11.91 -7.91 -12.23
C HIS A 84 -10.64 -7.33 -11.58
N GLN A 85 -10.46 -6.02 -11.70
CA GLN A 85 -9.30 -5.33 -11.14
C GLN A 85 -9.41 -5.22 -9.62
N VAL A 86 -10.58 -4.91 -9.08
CA VAL A 86 -10.83 -4.91 -7.64
C VAL A 86 -10.56 -6.29 -7.04
N ALA A 87 -11.07 -7.36 -7.67
CA ALA A 87 -10.85 -8.73 -7.21
C ALA A 87 -9.36 -9.13 -7.25
N ALA A 88 -8.63 -8.77 -8.32
CA ALA A 88 -7.20 -9.03 -8.43
C ALA A 88 -6.41 -8.36 -7.30
N HIS A 89 -6.67 -7.08 -7.02
CA HIS A 89 -6.01 -6.35 -5.94
C HIS A 89 -6.36 -6.92 -4.56
N LEU A 90 -7.60 -7.35 -4.36
CA LEU A 90 -8.01 -7.98 -3.11
C LEU A 90 -7.29 -9.32 -2.92
N ALA A 91 -7.21 -10.15 -3.96
CA ALA A 91 -6.51 -11.43 -3.94
C ALA A 91 -5.00 -11.25 -3.65
N GLU A 92 -4.35 -10.28 -4.27
CA GLU A 92 -2.93 -9.96 -4.02
C GLU A 92 -2.66 -9.65 -2.54
N ARG A 93 -3.55 -8.88 -1.90
CA ARG A 93 -3.46 -8.57 -0.45
C ARG A 93 -3.57 -9.82 0.39
N PHE A 94 -4.54 -10.69 0.10
CA PHE A 94 -4.73 -11.94 0.83
C PHE A 94 -3.52 -12.88 0.67
N ILE A 95 -2.94 -12.97 -0.52
CA ILE A 95 -1.75 -13.81 -0.77
C ILE A 95 -0.52 -13.29 -0.02
N ARG A 96 -0.36 -11.96 0.10
CA ARG A 96 0.76 -11.34 0.82
C ARG A 96 0.56 -11.30 2.33
N MET A 97 -0.67 -11.47 2.81
CA MET A 97 -1.02 -11.33 4.22
C MET A 97 -0.24 -12.30 5.14
N PRO A 98 -0.04 -13.59 4.83
CA PRO A 98 0.76 -14.48 5.67
C PRO A 98 2.20 -14.01 5.87
N PHE A 99 2.84 -13.53 4.80
CA PHE A 99 4.21 -13.00 4.89
C PHE A 99 4.27 -11.74 5.77
N ASN A 100 3.34 -10.81 5.55
CA ASN A 100 3.25 -9.57 6.32
C ASN A 100 2.93 -9.82 7.81
N LEU A 101 2.03 -10.78 8.09
CA LEU A 101 1.74 -11.22 9.46
C LEU A 101 2.95 -11.90 10.11
N GLY A 102 3.73 -12.67 9.34
CA GLY A 102 5.00 -13.24 9.81
C GLY A 102 6.00 -12.16 10.24
N LEU A 103 6.14 -11.08 9.47
CA LEU A 103 6.99 -9.94 9.82
C LEU A 103 6.49 -9.20 11.08
N ILE A 104 5.18 -9.03 11.23
CA ILE A 104 4.59 -8.43 12.44
C ILE A 104 4.79 -9.33 13.66
N GLY A 105 4.64 -10.65 13.48
CA GLY A 105 4.94 -11.63 14.54
C GLY A 105 6.40 -11.57 14.97
N LEU A 106 7.33 -11.54 14.01
CA LEU A 106 8.76 -11.35 14.28
C LEU A 106 9.03 -10.03 15.00
N PHE A 107 8.38 -8.94 14.60
CA PHE A 107 8.51 -7.65 15.25
C PHE A 107 8.12 -7.71 16.74
N PHE A 108 6.96 -8.27 17.08
CA PHE A 108 6.54 -8.38 18.48
C PHE A 108 7.38 -9.37 19.29
N LEU A 109 8.01 -10.36 18.64
CA LEU A 109 8.98 -11.25 19.27
C LEU A 109 10.26 -10.48 19.67
N LEU A 110 10.73 -9.58 18.80
CA LEU A 110 11.91 -8.75 19.05
C LEU A 110 11.62 -7.57 20.01
N TYR A 111 10.40 -7.03 20.00
CA TYR A 111 9.97 -5.88 20.80
C TYR A 111 8.70 -6.20 21.62
N PRO A 112 8.79 -7.06 22.65
CA PRO A 112 7.63 -7.49 23.42
C PRO A 112 6.95 -6.33 24.17
N GLU A 113 7.71 -5.32 24.58
CA GLU A 113 7.19 -4.11 25.26
C GLU A 113 6.26 -3.28 24.36
N ALA A 114 6.45 -3.38 23.04
CA ALA A 114 5.60 -2.70 22.07
C ALA A 114 4.24 -3.40 21.91
N ALA A 115 4.04 -4.63 22.37
CA ALA A 115 2.79 -5.35 22.22
C ALA A 115 1.62 -4.62 22.90
N TRP A 116 0.51 -4.48 22.16
CA TRP A 116 -0.74 -3.94 22.69
C TRP A 116 -1.93 -4.57 21.98
N VAL A 117 -3.08 -4.57 22.64
CA VAL A 117 -4.35 -4.99 22.04
C VAL A 117 -5.20 -3.74 21.85
N PRO A 118 -5.53 -3.34 20.61
CA PRO A 118 -6.42 -2.21 20.38
C PRO A 118 -7.84 -2.55 20.87
N ASN A 119 -8.56 -1.54 21.36
CA ASN A 119 -9.98 -1.66 21.65
C ASN A 119 -10.75 -2.07 20.37
N LEU A 120 -11.74 -2.95 20.50
CA LEU A 120 -12.57 -3.42 19.39
C LEU A 120 -13.17 -2.27 18.56
N GLY A 121 -13.64 -1.19 19.19
CA GLY A 121 -14.16 -0.02 18.49
C GLY A 121 -13.10 0.65 17.61
N ASN A 122 -11.89 0.84 18.13
CA ASN A 122 -10.77 1.42 17.37
C ASN A 122 -10.32 0.49 16.25
N LEU A 123 -10.35 -0.83 16.47
CA LEU A 123 -10.04 -1.82 15.45
C LEU A 123 -11.04 -1.73 14.29
N LEU A 124 -12.34 -1.68 14.58
CA LEU A 124 -13.40 -1.56 13.57
C LEU A 124 -13.30 -0.24 12.79
N LEU A 125 -13.07 0.88 13.48
CA LEU A 125 -12.82 2.17 12.84
C LEU A 125 -11.55 2.14 11.98
N GLY A 126 -10.48 1.50 12.46
CA GLY A 126 -9.26 1.30 11.70
C GLY A 126 -9.49 0.50 10.42
N CYS A 127 -10.22 -0.61 10.49
CA CYS A 127 -10.61 -1.39 9.31
C CYS A 127 -11.43 -0.56 8.31
N LEU A 128 -12.39 0.25 8.80
CA LEU A 128 -13.18 1.14 7.95
C LEU A 128 -12.31 2.17 7.24
N VAL A 129 -11.41 2.84 7.97
CA VAL A 129 -10.50 3.85 7.41
C VAL A 129 -9.54 3.21 6.38
N VAL A 130 -9.02 2.02 6.65
CA VAL A 130 -8.18 1.29 5.69
C VAL A 130 -8.97 0.96 4.42
N ALA A 131 -10.22 0.51 4.53
CA ALA A 131 -11.07 0.23 3.38
C ALA A 131 -11.37 1.49 2.57
N MET A 132 -11.70 2.61 3.24
CA MET A 132 -11.92 3.90 2.58
C MET A 132 -10.66 4.43 1.90
N SER A 133 -9.51 4.31 2.56
CA SER A 133 -8.20 4.70 2.00
C SER A 133 -7.88 3.91 0.74
N PHE A 134 -8.08 2.59 0.77
CA PHE A 134 -7.92 1.75 -0.42
C PHE A 134 -8.90 2.15 -1.53
N ALA A 135 -10.18 2.34 -1.21
CA ALA A 135 -11.18 2.73 -2.20
C ALA A 135 -10.83 4.06 -2.86
N LEU A 136 -10.44 5.07 -2.08
CA LEU A 136 -10.02 6.36 -2.59
C LEU A 136 -8.80 6.22 -3.50
N ARG A 137 -7.78 5.49 -3.04
CA ARG A 137 -6.54 5.27 -3.82
C ARG A 137 -6.83 4.55 -5.14
N PHE A 138 -7.67 3.51 -5.10
CA PHE A 138 -8.08 2.76 -6.27
C PHE A 138 -8.87 3.63 -7.25
N LEU A 139 -9.85 4.40 -6.77
CA LEU A 139 -10.64 5.29 -7.62
C LEU A 139 -9.77 6.34 -8.30
N MET A 140 -8.88 7.01 -7.56
CA MET A 140 -7.96 7.99 -8.13
C MET A 140 -7.11 7.37 -9.25
N GLN A 141 -6.49 6.22 -8.97
CA GLN A 141 -5.60 5.58 -9.93
C GLN A 141 -6.36 4.99 -11.12
N TYR A 142 -7.57 4.47 -10.91
CA TYR A 142 -8.43 3.98 -11.99
C TYR A 142 -8.91 5.12 -12.89
N THR A 143 -9.23 6.30 -12.34
CA THR A 143 -9.54 7.50 -13.12
C THR A 143 -8.35 7.92 -13.98
N PHE A 144 -7.12 7.90 -13.43
CA PHE A 144 -5.93 8.16 -14.24
C PHE A 144 -5.71 7.08 -15.31
N ALA A 145 -5.99 5.82 -14.99
CA ALA A 145 -5.85 4.71 -15.93
C ALA A 145 -6.78 4.83 -17.14
N MET A 146 -7.98 5.38 -16.99
CA MET A 146 -8.91 5.61 -18.11
C MET A 146 -8.33 6.54 -19.19
N PHE A 147 -7.37 7.41 -18.86
CA PHE A 147 -6.69 8.22 -19.89
C PHE A 147 -5.89 7.36 -20.89
N ALA A 148 -5.68 6.07 -20.61
CA ALA A 148 -5.09 5.12 -21.57
C ALA A 148 -5.93 4.95 -22.84
N PHE A 149 -7.23 5.32 -22.83
CA PHE A 149 -8.04 5.33 -24.04
C PHE A 149 -7.61 6.39 -25.06
N TRP A 150 -6.98 7.47 -24.61
CA TRP A 150 -6.52 8.57 -25.46
C TRP A 150 -5.01 8.76 -25.47
N THR A 151 -4.29 8.12 -24.55
CA THR A 151 -2.83 8.25 -24.41
C THR A 151 -2.18 6.87 -24.30
N GLU A 152 -0.97 6.74 -24.83
CA GLU A 152 -0.21 5.48 -24.73
C GLU A 152 0.43 5.27 -23.34
N ARG A 153 0.51 6.33 -22.54
CA ARG A 153 1.17 6.34 -21.22
C ARG A 153 0.33 7.06 -20.17
N ALA A 154 -0.74 6.40 -19.73
CA ALA A 154 -1.54 6.85 -18.59
C ALA A 154 -0.70 6.93 -17.30
N SER A 155 0.27 6.03 -17.11
CA SER A 155 1.16 6.03 -15.94
C SER A 155 1.91 7.35 -15.74
N ALA A 156 2.27 8.05 -16.82
CA ALA A 156 2.95 9.35 -16.75
C ALA A 156 2.08 10.45 -16.13
N ILE A 157 0.75 10.34 -16.25
CA ILE A 157 -0.20 11.29 -15.65
C ILE A 157 -0.22 11.11 -14.12
N GLU A 158 -0.19 9.86 -13.63
CA GLU A 158 -0.06 9.59 -12.20
C GLU A 158 1.27 10.10 -11.67
N GLU A 159 2.38 9.87 -12.38
CA GLU A 159 3.70 10.40 -12.02
C GLU A 159 3.71 11.93 -11.92
N LEU A 160 3.12 12.62 -12.89
CA LEU A 160 3.00 14.08 -12.87
C LEU A 160 2.15 14.57 -11.70
N SER A 161 1.11 13.83 -11.30
CA SER A 161 0.31 14.16 -10.12
C SER A 161 1.13 14.13 -8.82
N PHE A 162 2.12 13.24 -8.70
CA PHE A 162 3.00 13.21 -7.52
C PHE A 162 3.89 14.43 -7.40
N LEU A 163 4.25 15.08 -8.51
CA LEU A 163 5.07 16.30 -8.48
C LEU A 163 4.36 17.47 -7.77
N LEU A 164 3.02 17.48 -7.72
CA LEU A 164 2.27 18.52 -7.02
C LEU A 164 2.31 18.38 -5.50
N TYR A 165 2.74 17.21 -4.99
CA TYR A 165 2.80 16.89 -3.56
C TYR A 165 4.24 16.90 -3.01
N LEU A 166 5.24 17.18 -3.85
CA LEU A 166 6.66 17.25 -3.53
C LEU A 166 7.11 18.71 -3.34
#